data_AF-X0W2D6-F1
#
_entry.id   AF-X0W2D6-F1
#
_cell.length_a   1.000
_cell.length_b   1.000
_cell.length_c   1.000
_cell.angle_alpha   90.00
_cell.angle_beta   90.00
_cell.angle_gamma   90.00
#
_symmetry.space_group_name_H-M   'P 1'
#
loop_
_entity.id
_entity.type
_entity.pdbx_description
1 polymer ?
#
loop_
_entity_poly.entity_id
_entity_poly.type
_entity_poly.pdbx_seq_one_letter_code
_entity_poly.pdbx_strand_id
1 'polypeptide(L)'
;MLVLAVCLCMAAPAGAELIQHLDATVEGSVVTDGAGVVTQWIDQSGSGNNAVAGIGTVLYPGTVAFPGGPVGLDFGLERTSLELLSSNASDRLLDQSAGTGGFTVIVVTYTSAVQGTWNDLIGNTSSVGNGWGFRNNFAGQYQVYLHGTTGG
;
A
#
# COMPACT_ATOMS: atom_id res chain seq x y z
N MET A 1 -36.98 33.58 -26.67
CA MET A 1 -35.57 33.39 -27.08
C MET A 1 -34.97 32.39 -26.12
N LEU A 2 -34.73 31.15 -26.57
CA LEU A 2 -34.17 30.06 -25.74
C LEU A 2 -32.67 30.02 -25.98
N VAL A 3 -31.86 30.21 -24.94
CA VAL A 3 -30.40 30.04 -25.00
C VAL A 3 -30.09 28.64 -24.53
N LEU A 4 -29.71 27.76 -25.47
CA LEU A 4 -29.18 26.43 -25.19
C LEU A 4 -27.69 26.57 -24.89
N ALA A 5 -27.31 26.50 -23.61
CA ALA A 5 -25.91 26.40 -23.21
C ALA A 5 -25.45 24.96 -23.43
N VAL A 6 -24.81 24.69 -24.56
CA VAL A 6 -24.07 23.44 -24.77
C VAL A 6 -22.76 23.57 -23.99
N CYS A 7 -22.75 23.06 -22.75
CA CYS A 7 -21.50 22.75 -22.06
C CYS A 7 -20.84 21.58 -22.80
N LEU A 8 -19.94 21.88 -23.72
CA LEU A 8 -18.97 20.90 -24.18
C LEU A 8 -18.11 20.50 -22.98
N CYS A 9 -18.46 19.38 -22.35
CA CYS A 9 -17.56 18.65 -21.48
C CYS A 9 -16.37 18.20 -22.34
N MET A 10 -15.34 19.06 -22.44
CA MET A 10 -14.02 18.59 -22.83
C MET A 10 -13.60 17.63 -21.73
N ALA A 11 -13.75 16.33 -21.97
CA ALA A 11 -13.11 15.32 -21.14
C ALA A 11 -11.62 15.67 -21.18
N ALA A 12 -11.10 16.14 -20.04
CA ALA A 12 -9.67 16.29 -19.88
C ALA A 12 -9.01 14.97 -20.32
N PRO A 13 -7.87 14.99 -21.03
CA PRO A 13 -7.11 13.76 -21.24
C PRO A 13 -6.94 13.14 -19.86
N ALA A 14 -7.25 11.84 -19.73
CA ALA A 14 -7.27 11.13 -18.45
C ALA A 14 -5.99 11.47 -17.67
N GLY A 15 -6.10 12.44 -16.76
CA GLY A 15 -5.01 12.85 -15.91
C GLY A 15 -4.74 11.67 -15.00
N ALA A 16 -3.46 11.40 -14.72
CA ALA A 16 -3.12 10.38 -13.75
C ALA A 16 -3.95 10.60 -12.48
N GLU A 17 -4.83 9.65 -12.18
CA GLU A 17 -5.68 9.71 -11.00
C GLU A 17 -4.85 9.24 -9.81
N LEU A 18 -4.87 10.01 -8.72
CA LEU A 18 -4.29 9.55 -7.46
C LEU A 18 -5.21 8.47 -6.90
N ILE A 19 -4.80 7.21 -6.99
CA ILE A 19 -5.67 6.08 -6.64
C ILE A 19 -5.80 5.87 -5.15
N GLN A 20 -4.74 6.15 -4.40
CA GLN A 20 -4.71 5.96 -2.95
C GLN A 20 -3.64 6.86 -2.34
N HIS A 21 -3.96 7.48 -1.22
CA HIS A 21 -3.01 8.24 -0.43
C HIS A 21 -3.29 8.01 1.07
N LEU A 22 -2.34 7.36 1.74
CA LEU A 22 -2.41 7.06 3.16
C LEU A 22 -1.34 7.85 3.90
N ASP A 23 -1.76 8.73 4.80
CA ASP A 23 -0.87 9.62 5.56
C ASP A 23 -1.29 9.66 7.03
N ALA A 24 -0.46 9.08 7.90
CA ALA A 24 -0.72 8.99 9.34
C ALA A 24 -0.44 10.30 10.09
N THR A 25 0.12 11.31 9.41
CA THR A 25 0.32 12.65 9.97
C THR A 25 -0.96 13.49 9.95
N VAL A 26 -1.94 13.09 9.12
CA VAL A 26 -3.26 13.70 9.10
C VAL A 26 -4.05 13.23 10.32
N GLU A 27 -4.49 14.16 11.15
CA GLU A 27 -5.28 13.87 12.36
C GLU A 27 -6.56 13.09 12.00
N GLY A 28 -6.80 11.99 12.71
CA GLY A 28 -7.97 11.14 12.50
C GLY A 28 -7.94 10.28 11.23
N SER A 29 -6.85 10.28 10.46
CA SER A 29 -6.72 9.42 9.26
C SER A 29 -6.64 7.93 9.60
N VAL A 30 -6.02 7.57 10.72
CA VAL A 30 -5.96 6.19 11.22
C VAL A 30 -7.09 5.99 12.22
N VAL A 31 -8.03 5.10 11.89
CA VAL A 31 -9.16 4.76 12.75
C VAL A 31 -8.82 3.50 13.53
N THR A 32 -8.95 3.58 14.84
CA THR A 32 -8.69 2.48 15.77
C THR A 32 -9.92 2.13 16.59
N ASP A 33 -9.93 0.92 17.15
CA ASP A 33 -10.87 0.54 18.20
C ASP A 33 -10.41 1.03 19.59
N GLY A 34 -11.17 0.67 20.64
CA GLY A 34 -10.85 1.05 22.02
C GLY A 34 -9.55 0.46 22.58
N ALA A 35 -8.93 -0.50 21.89
CA ALA A 35 -7.64 -1.09 22.24
C ALA A 35 -6.48 -0.54 21.39
N GLY A 36 -6.74 0.40 20.46
CA GLY A 36 -5.73 0.94 19.55
C GLY A 36 -5.47 0.06 18.33
N VAL A 37 -6.31 -0.95 18.07
CA VAL A 37 -6.22 -1.79 16.87
C VAL A 37 -6.75 -1.02 15.68
N VAL A 38 -5.94 -0.91 14.63
CA VAL A 38 -6.32 -0.24 13.38
C VAL A 38 -7.42 -1.04 12.70
N THR A 39 -8.59 -0.42 12.57
CA THR A 39 -9.71 -0.97 11.80
C THR A 39 -9.71 -0.43 10.36
N GLN A 40 -9.18 0.77 10.16
CA GLN A 40 -9.15 1.44 8.87
C GLN A 40 -8.06 2.53 8.83
N TRP A 41 -7.40 2.70 7.68
CA TRP A 41 -6.62 3.89 7.36
C TRP A 41 -7.29 4.62 6.20
N ILE A 42 -7.80 5.81 6.49
CA ILE A 42 -8.62 6.59 5.58
C ILE A 42 -7.78 7.11 4.42
N ASP A 43 -8.24 6.81 3.21
CA ASP A 43 -7.69 7.28 1.97
C ASP A 43 -7.96 8.79 1.76
N GLN A 44 -6.88 9.53 1.54
CA GLN A 44 -6.87 10.97 1.33
C GLN A 44 -6.89 11.35 -0.16
N SER A 45 -6.91 10.39 -1.09
CA SER A 45 -6.94 10.70 -2.52
C SER A 45 -8.31 11.15 -3.02
N GLY A 46 -9.37 10.82 -2.28
CA GLY A 46 -10.76 10.99 -2.71
C GLY A 46 -11.33 9.78 -3.47
N SER A 47 -10.54 8.73 -3.70
CA SER A 47 -10.99 7.50 -4.38
C SER A 47 -11.71 6.52 -3.45
N GLY A 48 -11.63 6.73 -2.13
CA GLY A 48 -12.30 5.89 -1.12
C GLY A 48 -11.64 4.52 -0.93
N ASN A 49 -10.40 4.36 -1.39
CA ASN A 49 -9.61 3.14 -1.27
C ASN A 49 -8.95 3.08 0.11
N ASN A 50 -9.76 3.08 1.18
CA ASN A 50 -9.24 3.01 2.54
C ASN A 50 -8.51 1.67 2.75
N ALA A 51 -7.34 1.70 3.38
CA ALA A 51 -6.73 0.45 3.81
C ALA A 51 -7.49 -0.12 5.00
N VAL A 52 -7.67 -1.44 5.01
CA VAL A 52 -8.43 -2.15 6.05
C VAL A 52 -7.58 -3.23 6.70
N ALA A 53 -8.00 -3.72 7.86
CA ALA A 53 -7.33 -4.82 8.53
C ALA A 53 -7.22 -6.04 7.58
N GLY A 54 -5.99 -6.50 7.36
CA GLY A 54 -5.70 -7.70 6.57
C GLY A 54 -5.53 -8.90 7.49
N ILE A 55 -4.28 -9.27 7.76
CA ILE A 55 -3.93 -10.38 8.64
C ILE A 55 -3.44 -9.82 9.97
N GLY A 56 -3.75 -10.50 11.08
CA GLY A 56 -3.22 -10.17 12.40
C GLY A 56 -3.72 -8.84 12.94
N THR A 57 -2.91 -8.22 13.80
CA THR A 57 -3.25 -6.98 14.51
C THR A 57 -2.21 -5.91 14.22
N VAL A 58 -2.66 -4.77 13.72
CA VAL A 58 -1.84 -3.57 13.52
C VAL A 58 -2.28 -2.53 14.55
N LEU A 59 -1.33 -1.88 15.23
CA LEU A 59 -1.62 -0.91 16.29
C LEU A 59 -1.28 0.53 15.86
N TYR A 60 -2.02 1.49 16.40
CA TYR A 60 -1.72 2.91 16.30
C TYR A 60 -2.16 3.66 17.59
N PRO A 61 -1.36 4.60 18.11
CA PRO A 61 0.01 4.96 17.70
C PRO A 61 1.00 3.81 17.92
N GLY A 62 1.90 3.61 16.95
CA GLY A 62 2.95 2.60 17.08
C GLY A 62 3.99 2.95 18.15
N THR A 63 4.57 1.92 18.77
CA THR A 63 5.55 2.10 19.87
C THR A 63 6.96 2.42 19.37
N VAL A 64 7.25 2.08 18.11
CA VAL A 64 8.55 2.34 17.46
C VAL A 64 8.35 3.37 16.36
N ALA A 65 8.67 4.63 16.64
CA ALA A 65 8.70 5.67 15.62
C ALA A 65 10.03 5.63 14.85
N PHE A 66 10.00 5.98 13.57
CA PHE A 66 11.22 6.38 12.85
C PHE A 66 11.89 7.51 13.65
N PRO A 67 13.21 7.46 13.95
CA PRO A 67 13.85 8.49 14.77
C PRO A 67 13.61 9.90 14.20
N GLY A 68 12.90 10.74 14.96
CA GLY A 68 12.55 12.11 14.54
C GLY A 68 11.41 12.22 13.51
N GLY A 69 10.79 11.11 13.13
CA GLY A 69 9.62 11.06 12.25
C GLY A 69 8.29 11.08 13.01
N PRO A 70 7.16 11.23 12.30
CA PRO A 70 5.84 11.09 12.88
C PRO A 70 5.60 9.66 13.40
N VAL A 71 4.64 9.52 14.31
CA VAL A 71 4.25 8.19 14.82
C VAL A 71 3.56 7.41 13.71
N GLY A 72 4.06 6.19 13.46
CA GLY A 72 3.55 5.30 12.43
C GLY A 72 2.65 4.20 12.98
N LEU A 73 2.32 3.26 12.09
CA LEU A 73 1.67 2.00 12.43
C LEU A 73 2.68 1.00 12.99
N ASP A 74 2.24 0.15 13.92
CA ASP A 74 3.02 -0.97 14.46
C ASP A 74 2.44 -2.29 13.95
N PHE A 75 3.21 -2.96 13.11
CA PHE A 75 2.90 -4.27 12.54
C PHE A 75 3.41 -5.43 13.43
N GLY A 76 4.02 -5.13 14.57
CA GLY A 76 4.54 -6.13 15.50
C GLY A 76 5.63 -7.03 14.90
N LEU A 77 5.78 -8.22 15.48
CA LEU A 77 6.78 -9.23 15.09
C LEU A 77 6.18 -10.45 14.39
N GLU A 78 4.85 -10.53 14.35
CA GLU A 78 4.14 -11.62 13.67
C GLU A 78 3.75 -11.21 12.25
N ARG A 79 3.09 -12.12 11.53
CA ARG A 79 2.55 -11.81 10.22
C ARG A 79 1.31 -10.92 10.38
N THR A 80 1.49 -9.63 10.21
CA THR A 80 0.39 -8.66 10.21
C THR A 80 0.42 -7.81 8.94
N SER A 81 -0.74 -7.35 8.51
CA SER A 81 -0.85 -6.52 7.30
C SER A 81 -2.11 -5.66 7.32
N LEU A 82 -2.07 -4.57 6.56
CA LEU A 82 -3.26 -3.91 6.07
C LEU A 82 -3.45 -4.29 4.59
N GLU A 83 -4.69 -4.50 4.20
CA GLU A 83 -5.07 -4.64 2.80
C GLU A 83 -5.25 -3.24 2.21
N LEU A 84 -4.39 -2.89 1.25
CA LEU A 84 -4.42 -1.58 0.61
C LEU A 84 -5.50 -1.50 -0.49
N LEU A 85 -5.61 -2.56 -1.28
CA LEU A 85 -6.54 -2.67 -2.41
C LEU A 85 -7.10 -4.08 -2.42
N SER A 86 -8.40 -4.21 -2.76
CA SER A 86 -8.98 -5.52 -3.09
C SER A 86 -8.21 -6.21 -4.20
N SER A 87 -8.24 -7.55 -4.24
CA SER A 87 -7.62 -8.34 -5.30
C SER A 87 -8.01 -7.84 -6.71
N ASN A 88 -9.31 -7.63 -6.94
CA ASN A 88 -9.82 -7.10 -8.20
C ASN A 88 -9.33 -5.67 -8.51
N ALA A 89 -9.20 -4.80 -7.50
CA ALA A 89 -8.67 -3.46 -7.70
C ALA A 89 -7.17 -3.48 -8.00
N SER A 90 -6.40 -4.30 -7.29
CA SER A 90 -4.96 -4.49 -7.51
C SER A 90 -4.67 -5.06 -8.90
N ASP A 91 -5.43 -6.07 -9.34
CA ASP A 91 -5.28 -6.67 -10.68
C ASP A 91 -5.60 -5.67 -11.79
N ARG A 92 -6.65 -4.86 -11.63
CA ARG A 92 -7.02 -3.82 -12.60
C ARG A 92 -6.01 -2.68 -12.68
N LEU A 93 -5.41 -2.31 -11.55
CA LEU A 93 -4.50 -1.16 -11.48
C LEU A 93 -3.10 -1.53 -11.96
N LEU A 94 -2.58 -2.66 -11.50
CA LEU A 94 -1.19 -3.03 -11.70
C LEU A 94 -0.97 -3.91 -12.94
N ASP A 95 -2.03 -4.52 -13.49
CA ASP A 95 -1.93 -5.54 -14.56
C ASP A 95 -0.77 -6.49 -14.29
N GLN A 96 -0.91 -7.31 -13.26
CA GLN A 96 0.16 -8.23 -12.85
C GLN A 96 0.27 -9.44 -13.77
N SER A 97 -0.45 -9.47 -14.90
CA SER A 97 -0.39 -10.58 -15.83
C SER A 97 0.99 -10.69 -16.47
N ALA A 98 1.40 -11.90 -16.84
CA ALA A 98 2.66 -12.13 -17.57
C ALA A 98 2.68 -11.57 -19.01
N GLY A 99 1.73 -10.67 -19.35
CA GLY A 99 1.60 -10.02 -20.65
C GLY A 99 2.55 -8.83 -20.81
N THR A 100 2.23 -7.94 -21.76
CA THR A 100 3.03 -6.74 -22.05
C THR A 100 2.62 -5.51 -21.23
N GLY A 101 1.55 -5.61 -20.44
CA GLY A 101 1.19 -4.61 -19.45
C GLY A 101 2.11 -4.78 -18.25
N GLY A 102 2.85 -3.74 -17.89
CA GLY A 102 3.71 -3.74 -16.72
C GLY A 102 3.51 -2.45 -15.95
N PHE A 103 4.01 -2.43 -14.73
CA PHE A 103 3.94 -1.27 -13.85
C PHE A 103 5.34 -0.93 -13.33
N THR A 104 5.53 0.34 -12.99
CA THR A 104 6.75 0.81 -12.33
C THR A 104 6.40 1.14 -10.89
N VAL A 105 7.22 0.64 -9.96
CA VAL A 105 7.11 0.99 -8.55
C VAL A 105 8.37 1.71 -8.11
N ILE A 106 8.20 2.80 -7.38
CA ILE A 106 9.26 3.44 -6.63
C ILE A 106 8.95 3.24 -5.16
N VAL A 107 9.80 2.49 -4.46
CA VAL A 107 9.68 2.25 -3.02
C VAL A 107 10.84 2.91 -2.32
N VAL A 108 10.54 3.70 -1.29
CA VAL A 108 11.54 4.23 -0.36
C VAL A 108 11.27 3.60 0.99
N THR A 109 12.27 2.92 1.54
CA THR A 109 12.18 2.25 2.84
C THR A 109 13.47 2.44 3.62
N TYR A 110 13.35 2.43 4.94
CA TYR A 110 14.46 2.37 5.87
C TYR A 110 14.28 1.16 6.78
N THR A 111 15.28 0.27 6.77
CA THR A 111 15.32 -0.88 7.66
C THR A 111 16.31 -0.58 8.78
N SER A 112 15.81 -0.36 10.00
CA SER A 112 16.64 -0.14 11.19
C SER A 112 17.22 -1.43 11.77
N ALA A 113 16.58 -2.56 11.50
CA ALA A 113 16.99 -3.89 11.94
C ALA A 113 16.56 -4.96 10.95
N VAL A 114 17.44 -5.94 10.70
CA VAL A 114 17.15 -7.09 9.85
C VAL A 114 16.50 -8.18 10.69
N GLN A 115 15.39 -8.75 10.21
CA GLN A 115 14.79 -9.91 10.85
C GLN A 115 15.50 -11.19 10.40
N GLY A 116 15.60 -12.20 11.26
CA GLY A 116 16.21 -13.51 10.93
C GLY A 116 15.42 -14.37 9.94
N THR A 117 14.52 -13.76 9.16
CA THR A 117 13.59 -14.38 8.23
C THR A 117 13.35 -13.44 7.03
N TRP A 118 12.59 -13.91 6.05
CA TRP A 118 12.04 -13.03 5.01
C TRP A 118 10.97 -12.11 5.61
N ASN A 119 11.03 -10.83 5.26
CA ASN A 119 10.04 -9.84 5.67
C ASN A 119 9.51 -9.11 4.43
N ASP A 120 8.22 -9.25 4.16
CA ASP A 120 7.55 -8.60 3.04
C ASP A 120 7.14 -7.18 3.44
N LEU A 121 7.59 -6.18 2.69
CA LEU A 121 7.30 -4.77 2.99
C LEU A 121 6.02 -4.30 2.29
N ILE A 122 5.84 -4.72 1.04
CA ILE A 122 4.64 -4.44 0.24
C ILE A 122 4.52 -5.50 -0.86
N GLY A 123 3.30 -5.96 -1.11
CA GLY A 123 3.02 -7.00 -2.10
C GLY A 123 1.64 -7.60 -1.92
N ASN A 124 1.23 -8.46 -2.85
CA ASN A 124 -0.07 -9.13 -2.79
C ASN A 124 0.01 -10.60 -2.33
N THR A 125 1.21 -11.14 -2.18
CA THR A 125 1.43 -12.52 -1.72
C THR A 125 2.86 -12.72 -1.28
N SER A 126 3.11 -13.53 -0.24
CA SER A 126 4.45 -13.96 0.15
C SER A 126 5.00 -15.12 -0.70
N SER A 127 4.16 -15.71 -1.55
CA SER A 127 4.54 -16.81 -2.43
C SER A 127 5.19 -16.29 -3.70
N VAL A 128 6.53 -16.31 -3.75
CA VAL A 128 7.33 -15.82 -4.88
C VAL A 128 6.90 -16.37 -6.24
N GLY A 129 6.36 -17.60 -6.31
CA GLY A 129 5.94 -18.25 -7.55
C GLY A 129 4.73 -17.61 -8.25
N ASN A 130 4.02 -16.70 -7.61
CA ASN A 130 2.87 -15.99 -8.18
C ASN A 130 2.80 -14.56 -7.62
N GLY A 131 2.18 -13.61 -8.32
CA GLY A 131 1.99 -12.23 -7.84
C GLY A 131 3.26 -11.38 -7.84
N TRP A 132 3.27 -10.34 -7.03
CA TRP A 132 4.36 -9.37 -6.89
C TRP A 132 4.61 -9.00 -5.43
N GLY A 133 5.86 -8.69 -5.11
CA GLY A 133 6.19 -8.05 -3.84
C GLY A 133 7.62 -7.54 -3.77
N PHE A 134 7.83 -6.67 -2.78
CA PHE A 134 9.11 -6.14 -2.36
C PHE A 134 9.36 -6.52 -0.91
N ARG A 135 10.51 -7.15 -0.67
CA ARG A 135 10.85 -7.77 0.62
C ARG A 135 12.34 -7.65 0.91
N ASN A 136 12.75 -7.90 2.15
CA ASN A 136 14.16 -8.12 2.49
C ASN A 136 14.38 -9.51 3.12
N ASN A 137 15.62 -10.00 2.98
CA ASN A 137 16.04 -11.28 3.55
C ASN A 137 16.72 -11.12 4.91
N PHE A 138 17.15 -12.26 5.47
CA PHE A 138 17.92 -12.35 6.72
C PHE A 138 19.30 -11.66 6.71
N ALA A 139 19.77 -11.20 5.56
CA ALA A 139 20.98 -10.39 5.41
C ALA A 139 20.68 -8.90 5.13
N GLY A 140 19.40 -8.50 5.17
CA GLY A 140 18.95 -7.13 4.88
C GLY A 140 18.98 -6.76 3.40
N GLN A 141 19.16 -7.73 2.51
CA GLN A 141 19.17 -7.50 1.07
C GLN A 141 17.73 -7.43 0.55
N TYR A 142 17.43 -6.38 -0.20
CA TYR A 142 16.13 -6.24 -0.84
C TYR A 142 16.00 -7.14 -2.06
N GLN A 143 14.78 -7.60 -2.30
CA GLN A 143 14.40 -8.38 -3.47
C GLN A 143 13.01 -7.93 -3.91
N VAL A 144 12.84 -7.76 -5.22
CA VAL A 144 11.54 -7.68 -5.88
C VAL A 144 11.28 -9.00 -6.58
N TYR A 145 10.03 -9.46 -6.59
CA TYR A 145 9.60 -10.56 -7.44
C TYR A 145 8.33 -10.23 -8.19
N LEU A 146 8.19 -10.85 -9.37
CA LEU A 146 6.98 -10.87 -10.17
C LEU A 146 6.86 -12.26 -10.81
N HIS A 147 5.86 -13.04 -10.40
CA HIS A 147 5.50 -14.33 -10.99
C HIS A 147 6.69 -15.31 -11.10
N GLY A 148 7.40 -15.51 -10.00
CA GLY A 148 8.57 -16.39 -9.92
C GLY A 148 9.87 -15.76 -10.43
N THR A 149 9.82 -14.62 -11.12
CA THR A 149 11.00 -13.88 -11.54
C THR A 149 11.45 -12.97 -10.42
N THR A 150 12.72 -13.06 -10.02
CA THR A 150 13.29 -12.23 -8.95
C THR A 150 14.33 -11.25 -9.49
N GLY A 151 14.33 -10.03 -8.99
CA GLY A 151 15.33 -9.00 -9.30
C GLY A 151 15.71 -8.18 -8.07
N GLY A 152 16.89 -7.57 -8.10
CA GLY A 152 17.44 -6.72 -7.04
C GLY A 152 18.53 -5.83 -7.60
#